data_AF-U6DA68-F1
#
_entry.id   AF-U6DA68-F1
#
_cell.length_a   1.000
_cell.length_b   1.000
_cell.length_c   1.000
_cell.angle_alpha   90.00
_cell.angle_beta   90.00
_cell.angle_gamma   90.00
#
_symmetry.space_group_name_H-M   'P 1'
#
loop_
_entity.id
_entity.type
_entity.pdbx_description
1 polymer ?
#
loop_
_entity_poly.entity_id
_entity_poly.type
_entity_poly.pdbx_seq_one_letter_code
_entity_poly.pdbx_strand_id
1 'polypeptide(L)'
;ATAEPEAGDEDSREVRVLQSLRGKICEAKNLLPYLGPNKMRDCFCTINLDQEEVYRTQVVEKSLSPFFSEEFYFEIPRTFQYLSFYVYDKNVLQRDLRIGKVAIKKEDLCNHSGKETWFSLQPVDSNSEVQGKVHLELKLNELITENGTVCQQLVVHIMACHGLPLINGQSCDPYATVSLVGPSR
;
A
#
# COMPACT_ATOMS: atom_id res chain seq x y z
N ALA A 1 2.61 47.45 39.20
CA ALA A 1 1.80 47.25 37.98
C ALA A 1 2.69 47.59 36.80
N THR A 2 3.20 46.56 36.14
CA THR A 2 3.88 46.69 34.85
C THR A 2 3.66 45.37 34.14
N ALA A 3 2.82 45.41 33.10
CA ALA A 3 2.40 44.24 32.33
C ALA A 3 3.53 43.80 31.39
N GLU A 4 3.73 42.49 31.27
CA GLU A 4 4.56 41.86 30.24
C GLU A 4 3.85 41.93 28.88
N PRO A 5 4.58 42.07 27.75
CA PRO A 5 3.96 42.10 26.44
C PRO A 5 3.59 40.68 26.02
N GLU A 6 2.32 40.47 25.67
CA GLU A 6 1.85 39.25 25.01
C GLU A 6 2.53 39.13 23.64
N ALA A 7 3.26 38.02 23.43
CA ALA A 7 3.83 37.65 22.15
C ALA A 7 2.70 37.37 21.17
N GLY A 8 2.62 38.17 20.10
CA GLY A 8 1.63 37.99 19.05
C GLY A 8 1.79 36.64 18.35
N ASP A 9 0.67 35.95 18.17
CA ASP A 9 0.51 34.85 17.22
C ASP A 9 0.94 35.34 15.83
N GLU A 10 2.14 34.96 15.41
CA GLU A 10 2.49 34.95 13.99
C GLU A 10 1.68 33.84 13.33
N ASP A 11 0.48 34.20 12.85
CA ASP A 11 -0.30 33.43 11.89
C ASP A 11 0.52 33.29 10.60
N SER A 12 1.45 32.33 10.61
CA SER A 12 2.17 31.89 9.44
C SER A 12 1.15 31.29 8.50
N ARG A 13 0.68 32.09 7.54
CA ARG A 13 -0.21 31.66 6.46
C ARG A 13 0.43 30.49 5.73
N GLU A 14 0.06 29.28 6.13
CA GLU A 14 0.54 28.05 5.55
C GLU A 14 -0.03 27.96 4.12
N VAL A 15 0.80 28.27 3.13
CA VAL A 15 0.42 28.16 1.71
C VAL A 15 0.25 26.66 1.41
N ARG A 16 -1.00 26.22 1.33
CA ARG A 16 -1.30 24.84 0.94
C ARG A 16 -1.20 24.68 -0.57
N VAL A 17 -0.23 23.87 -1.01
CA VAL A 17 -0.15 23.43 -2.40
C VAL A 17 -1.19 22.34 -2.62
N LEU A 18 -2.22 22.63 -3.43
CA LEU A 18 -3.18 21.62 -3.87
C LEU A 18 -2.59 20.85 -5.04
N GLN A 19 -2.49 19.53 -4.88
CA GLN A 19 -2.12 18.63 -5.97
C GLN A 19 -3.38 17.89 -6.44
N SER A 20 -3.45 17.54 -7.72
CA SER A 20 -4.57 16.78 -8.28
C SER A 20 -4.06 15.73 -9.25
N LEU A 21 -4.75 14.60 -9.35
CA LEU A 21 -4.48 13.59 -10.36
C LEU A 21 -5.68 13.48 -11.30
N ARG A 22 -5.41 13.52 -12.61
CA ARG A 22 -6.37 13.19 -13.66
C ARG A 22 -5.84 12.04 -14.49
N GLY A 23 -6.71 11.12 -14.86
CA GLY A 23 -6.37 10.05 -15.77
C GLY A 23 -7.59 9.33 -16.30
N LYS A 24 -7.35 8.24 -17.02
CA LYS A 24 -8.39 7.38 -17.56
C LYS A 24 -8.02 5.92 -17.31
N ILE A 25 -8.96 5.16 -16.77
CA ILE A 25 -8.85 3.70 -16.72
C ILE A 25 -9.55 3.16 -17.97
N CYS A 26 -8.79 2.53 -18.86
CA CYS A 26 -9.34 1.97 -20.09
C CYS A 26 -10.00 0.62 -19.84
N GLU A 27 -9.20 -0.43 -19.66
CA GLU A 27 -9.71 -1.80 -19.57
C GLU A 27 -8.72 -2.72 -18.83
N ALA A 28 -9.23 -3.86 -18.37
CA ALA A 28 -8.41 -5.03 -18.04
C ALA A 28 -8.68 -6.13 -19.07
N LYS A 29 -7.73 -7.04 -19.27
CA LYS A 29 -7.87 -8.15 -20.23
C LYS A 29 -7.20 -9.41 -19.73
N ASN A 30 -7.60 -10.54 -20.32
CA ASN A 30 -7.05 -11.86 -20.02
C ASN A 30 -7.19 -12.25 -18.54
N LEU A 31 -8.31 -11.89 -17.91
CA LEU A 31 -8.60 -12.29 -16.54
C LEU A 31 -8.91 -13.79 -16.50
N LEU A 32 -8.45 -14.47 -15.45
CA LEU A 32 -8.67 -15.91 -15.29
C LEU A 32 -10.15 -16.19 -15.06
N PRO A 33 -10.78 -17.19 -15.69
CA PRO A 33 -12.17 -17.55 -15.42
C PRO A 33 -12.35 -18.13 -14.01
N TYR A 34 -13.59 -18.16 -13.52
CA TYR A 34 -13.94 -18.97 -12.35
C TYR A 34 -13.78 -20.47 -12.64
N LEU A 35 -13.52 -21.24 -11.58
CA LEU A 35 -13.61 -22.70 -11.60
C LEU A 35 -15.10 -23.08 -11.43
N GLY A 36 -15.79 -23.38 -12.53
CA GLY A 36 -17.20 -23.76 -12.47
C GLY A 36 -17.98 -23.52 -13.76
N PRO A 37 -19.31 -23.73 -13.72
CA PRO A 37 -20.18 -23.58 -14.90
C PRO A 37 -20.30 -22.12 -15.35
N ASN A 38 -20.35 -21.16 -14.42
CA ASN A 38 -20.21 -19.74 -14.77
C ASN A 38 -18.73 -19.37 -14.78
N LYS A 39 -18.19 -19.10 -15.97
CA LYS A 39 -16.77 -18.77 -16.17
C LYS A 39 -16.49 -17.26 -16.18
N MET A 40 -17.53 -16.42 -16.15
CA MET A 40 -17.42 -14.98 -16.31
C MET A 40 -17.38 -14.25 -14.97
N ARG A 41 -16.85 -13.02 -14.97
CA ARG A 41 -16.67 -12.19 -13.77
C ARG A 41 -17.39 -10.86 -13.90
N ASP A 42 -17.77 -10.28 -12.78
CA ASP A 42 -18.38 -8.96 -12.71
C ASP A 42 -17.32 -8.00 -12.19
N CYS A 43 -16.61 -7.31 -13.07
CA CYS A 43 -15.36 -6.65 -12.70
C CYS A 43 -15.53 -5.16 -12.44
N PHE A 44 -14.80 -4.63 -11.45
CA PHE A 44 -14.59 -3.19 -11.28
C PHE A 44 -13.14 -2.90 -10.90
N CYS A 45 -12.72 -1.65 -11.08
CA CYS A 45 -11.41 -1.17 -10.70
C CYS A 45 -11.51 -0.11 -9.61
N THR A 46 -10.59 -0.14 -8.64
CA THR A 46 -10.41 0.93 -7.66
C THR A 46 -9.07 1.61 -7.86
N ILE A 47 -9.03 2.91 -7.58
CA ILE A 47 -7.81 3.70 -7.48
C ILE A 47 -7.59 4.02 -6.02
N ASN A 48 -6.38 3.75 -5.54
CA ASN A 48 -6.01 3.94 -4.15
C ASN A 48 -4.77 4.84 -4.06
N LEU A 49 -4.77 5.74 -3.09
CA LEU A 49 -3.56 6.38 -2.58
C LEU A 49 -3.12 5.60 -1.34
N ASP A 50 -2.01 4.90 -1.47
CA ASP A 50 -1.56 3.88 -0.52
C ASP A 50 -2.65 2.84 -0.23
N GLN A 51 -3.22 2.84 0.98
CA GLN A 51 -4.26 1.91 1.40
C GLN A 51 -5.68 2.48 1.25
N GLU A 52 -5.83 3.77 0.93
CA GLU A 52 -7.13 4.44 0.89
C GLU A 52 -7.67 4.53 -0.53
N GLU A 53 -8.89 4.04 -0.73
CA GLU A 53 -9.59 4.14 -2.00
C GLU A 53 -10.08 5.58 -2.23
N VAL A 54 -9.74 6.15 -3.39
CA VAL A 54 -10.11 7.51 -3.79
C VAL A 54 -11.04 7.54 -5.02
N TYR A 55 -11.12 6.44 -5.76
CA TYR A 55 -12.02 6.29 -6.90
C TYR A 55 -12.41 4.83 -7.10
N ARG A 56 -13.60 4.59 -7.64
CA ARG A 56 -14.10 3.27 -8.02
C ARG A 56 -14.90 3.37 -9.31
N THR A 57 -14.63 2.47 -10.25
CA THR A 57 -15.38 2.36 -11.50
C THR A 57 -16.74 1.70 -11.29
N GLN A 58 -17.62 1.83 -12.28
CA GLN A 58 -18.77 0.95 -12.41
C GLN A 58 -18.34 -0.51 -12.61
N VAL A 59 -19.28 -1.40 -12.33
CA VAL A 59 -19.11 -2.85 -12.52
C VAL A 59 -19.43 -3.19 -13.98
N VAL A 60 -18.49 -3.85 -14.65
CA VAL A 60 -18.68 -4.46 -15.95
C VAL A 60 -19.02 -5.93 -15.74
N GLU A 61 -20.27 -6.28 -15.96
CA GLU A 61 -20.76 -7.64 -15.74
C GLU A 61 -20.26 -8.62 -16.80
N LYS A 62 -20.09 -9.88 -16.38
CA LYS A 62 -19.86 -11.05 -17.22
C LYS A 62 -18.77 -10.85 -18.28
N SER A 63 -17.61 -10.35 -17.88
CA SER A 63 -16.45 -10.17 -18.77
C SER A 63 -15.14 -10.65 -18.16
N LEU A 64 -14.29 -11.26 -18.99
CA LEU A 64 -12.87 -11.53 -18.67
C LEU A 64 -11.93 -10.48 -19.29
N SER A 65 -12.50 -9.52 -20.00
CA SER A 65 -11.83 -8.34 -20.54
C SER A 65 -12.73 -7.12 -20.34
N PRO A 66 -12.93 -6.66 -19.09
CA PRO A 66 -13.82 -5.56 -18.80
C PRO A 66 -13.28 -4.24 -19.35
N PHE A 67 -14.11 -3.56 -20.14
CA PHE A 67 -13.83 -2.22 -20.68
C PHE A 67 -14.54 -1.17 -19.83
N PHE A 68 -13.78 -0.43 -19.01
CA PHE A 68 -14.29 0.59 -18.11
C PHE A 68 -14.45 1.94 -18.84
N SER A 69 -13.38 2.38 -19.51
CA SER A 69 -13.29 3.67 -20.20
C SER A 69 -13.72 4.87 -19.35
N GLU A 70 -13.37 4.85 -18.07
CA GLU A 70 -13.74 5.90 -17.11
C GLU A 70 -12.60 6.91 -16.92
N GLU A 71 -12.93 8.19 -17.07
CA GLU A 71 -12.06 9.28 -16.64
C GLU A 71 -12.23 9.52 -15.14
N PHE A 72 -11.11 9.71 -14.44
CA PHE A 72 -11.11 10.06 -13.04
C PHE A 72 -10.38 11.38 -12.80
N TYR A 73 -10.83 12.10 -11.79
CA TYR A 73 -10.19 13.30 -11.27
C TYR A 73 -10.40 13.33 -9.76
N PHE A 74 -9.31 13.53 -9.01
CA PHE A 74 -9.39 13.79 -7.58
C PHE A 74 -8.27 14.71 -7.14
N GLU A 75 -8.57 15.53 -6.15
CA GLU A 75 -7.55 16.27 -5.40
C GLU A 75 -6.79 15.29 -4.50
N ILE A 76 -5.50 15.55 -4.31
CA ILE A 76 -4.61 14.76 -3.48
C ILE A 76 -4.50 15.53 -2.16
N PRO A 77 -5.27 15.15 -1.12
CA PRO A 77 -5.37 15.93 0.10
C PRO A 77 -4.13 15.81 1.01
N ARG A 78 -3.21 14.88 0.69
CA ARG A 78 -2.13 14.44 1.57
C ARG A 78 -0.98 13.78 0.81
N THR A 79 0.14 13.59 1.49
CA THR A 79 1.25 12.79 0.96
C THR A 79 0.85 11.33 0.80
N PHE A 80 1.38 10.70 -0.24
CA PHE A 80 1.20 9.27 -0.51
C PHE A 80 2.48 8.69 -1.10
N GLN A 81 2.68 7.37 -0.99
CA GLN A 81 3.84 6.69 -1.56
C GLN A 81 3.50 6.00 -2.88
N TYR A 82 2.33 5.37 -2.98
CA TYR A 82 1.90 4.61 -4.15
C TYR A 82 0.51 5.05 -4.63
N LEU A 83 0.38 5.18 -5.94
CA LEU A 83 -0.90 5.15 -6.63
C LEU A 83 -1.14 3.71 -7.09
N SER A 84 -2.17 3.08 -6.56
CA SER A 84 -2.48 1.68 -6.84
C SER A 84 -3.80 1.54 -7.57
N PHE A 85 -3.83 0.66 -8.57
CA PHE A 85 -5.02 0.25 -9.29
C PHE A 85 -5.29 -1.20 -8.94
N TYR A 86 -6.44 -1.48 -8.34
CA TYR A 86 -6.85 -2.85 -8.03
C TYR A 86 -8.00 -3.25 -8.94
N VAL A 87 -7.95 -4.47 -9.48
CA VAL A 87 -9.05 -5.06 -10.22
C VAL A 87 -9.74 -6.09 -9.33
N TYR A 88 -11.05 -5.96 -9.19
CA TYR A 88 -11.88 -6.81 -8.36
C TYR A 88 -12.89 -7.59 -9.20
N ASP A 89 -13.27 -8.75 -8.67
CA ASP A 89 -14.50 -9.44 -9.00
C ASP A 89 -15.57 -9.14 -7.95
N LYS A 90 -16.66 -8.52 -8.38
CA LYS A 90 -17.80 -8.19 -7.55
C LYS A 90 -18.51 -9.47 -7.17
N ASN A 91 -18.61 -9.72 -5.87
CA ASN A 91 -19.48 -10.77 -5.34
C ASN A 91 -20.66 -10.12 -4.62
N VAL A 92 -21.86 -10.67 -4.84
CA VAL A 92 -23.09 -10.18 -4.17
C VAL A 92 -23.19 -10.72 -2.75
N LEU A 93 -22.76 -11.97 -2.52
CA LEU A 93 -22.94 -12.69 -1.26
C LEU A 93 -21.68 -12.75 -0.40
N GLN A 94 -20.52 -12.41 -0.96
CA GLN A 94 -19.22 -12.49 -0.31
C GLN A 94 -18.47 -11.18 -0.49
N ARG A 95 -17.36 -11.03 0.24
CA ARG A 95 -16.43 -9.93 -0.02
C ARG A 95 -15.93 -10.01 -1.46
N ASP A 96 -15.79 -8.85 -2.09
CA ASP A 96 -15.25 -8.75 -3.44
C ASP A 96 -13.84 -9.36 -3.51
N LEU A 97 -13.61 -10.15 -4.55
CA LEU A 97 -12.35 -10.88 -4.72
C LEU A 97 -11.36 -9.98 -5.45
N ARG A 98 -10.20 -9.74 -4.84
CA ARG A 98 -9.09 -9.05 -5.51
C ARG A 98 -8.48 -9.98 -6.56
N ILE A 99 -8.53 -9.58 -7.83
CA ILE A 99 -7.94 -10.34 -8.93
C ILE A 99 -6.45 -10.01 -9.08
N GLY A 100 -6.11 -8.72 -8.98
CA GLY A 100 -4.73 -8.26 -9.13
C GLY A 100 -4.58 -6.77 -8.88
N LYS A 101 -3.34 -6.31 -8.83
CA LYS A 101 -3.00 -4.89 -8.66
C LYS A 101 -1.90 -4.40 -9.60
N VAL A 102 -1.87 -3.10 -9.81
CA VAL A 102 -0.73 -2.35 -10.34
C VAL A 102 -0.44 -1.24 -9.33
N ALA A 103 0.81 -1.10 -8.91
CA ALA A 103 1.22 -0.03 -7.99
C ALA A 103 2.34 0.78 -8.63
N ILE A 104 2.14 2.09 -8.72
CA ILE A 104 3.10 3.04 -9.27
C ILE A 104 3.54 3.96 -8.14
N LYS A 105 4.84 4.09 -7.92
CA LYS A 105 5.34 5.03 -6.91
C LYS A 105 5.04 6.47 -7.30
N LYS A 106 4.80 7.32 -6.31
CA LYS A 106 4.62 8.77 -6.51
C LYS A 106 5.75 9.38 -7.34
N GLU A 107 6.99 8.99 -7.07
CA GLU A 107 8.19 9.48 -7.78
C GLU A 107 8.24 9.08 -9.27
N ASP A 108 7.57 7.98 -9.64
CA ASP A 108 7.55 7.45 -11.01
C ASP A 108 6.35 7.93 -11.83
N LEU A 109 5.37 8.61 -11.22
CA LEU A 109 4.14 9.04 -11.92
C LEU A 109 4.42 9.94 -13.13
N CYS A 110 5.44 10.78 -13.05
CA CYS A 110 5.82 11.66 -14.15
C CYS A 110 6.25 10.88 -15.41
N ASN A 111 6.79 9.67 -15.26
CA ASN A 111 7.22 8.82 -16.38
C ASN A 111 6.05 8.32 -17.23
N HIS A 112 4.85 8.28 -16.64
CA HIS A 112 3.61 7.80 -17.26
C HIS A 112 2.66 8.95 -17.67
N SER A 113 3.01 10.20 -17.38
CA SER A 113 2.18 11.35 -17.71
C SER A 113 1.96 11.47 -19.22
N GLY A 114 0.71 11.63 -19.64
CA GLY A 114 0.32 11.79 -21.05
C GLY A 114 0.49 10.54 -21.91
N LYS A 115 0.70 9.36 -21.31
CA LYS A 115 0.89 8.09 -22.04
C LYS A 115 -0.21 7.10 -21.73
N GLU A 116 -0.65 6.38 -22.76
CA GLU A 116 -1.40 5.14 -22.58
C GLU A 116 -0.40 3.99 -22.42
N THR A 117 -0.52 3.20 -21.36
CA THR A 117 0.44 2.14 -21.05
C THR A 117 -0.27 0.93 -20.46
N TRP A 118 0.08 -0.25 -20.99
CA TRP A 118 -0.35 -1.52 -20.42
C TRP A 118 0.55 -1.88 -19.23
N PHE A 119 -0.09 -2.23 -18.11
CA PHE A 119 0.59 -2.72 -16.93
C PHE A 119 0.18 -4.16 -16.65
N SER A 120 1.15 -5.00 -16.29
CA SER A 120 0.87 -6.38 -15.90
C SER A 120 0.33 -6.42 -14.48
N LEU A 121 -0.89 -6.95 -14.32
CA LEU A 121 -1.48 -7.19 -13.00
C LEU A 121 -0.58 -8.13 -12.19
N GLN A 122 -0.25 -7.71 -10.97
CA GLN A 122 0.44 -8.53 -10.00
C GLN A 122 -0.57 -9.23 -9.09
N PRO A 123 -0.32 -10.48 -8.67
CA PRO A 123 -1.12 -11.14 -7.65
C PRO A 123 -1.18 -10.32 -6.36
N VAL A 124 -2.31 -10.40 -5.66
CA VAL A 124 -2.51 -9.74 -4.37
C VAL A 124 -2.70 -10.78 -3.29
N ASP A 125 -1.70 -10.89 -2.43
CA ASP A 125 -1.75 -11.64 -1.16
C ASP A 125 -1.24 -10.77 0.00
N SER A 126 -1.36 -11.28 1.22
CA SER A 126 -0.94 -10.55 2.43
C SER A 126 0.53 -10.13 2.40
N ASN A 127 1.40 -10.90 1.75
CA ASN A 127 2.82 -10.59 1.64
C ASN A 127 3.09 -9.53 0.57
N SER A 128 2.33 -9.55 -0.53
CA SER A 128 2.42 -8.56 -1.61
C SER A 128 2.01 -7.15 -1.17
N GLU A 129 1.21 -7.04 -0.11
CA GLU A 129 0.75 -5.76 0.47
C GLU A 129 1.74 -5.20 1.51
N VAL A 130 2.77 -5.97 1.90
CA VAL A 130 3.81 -5.50 2.82
C VAL A 130 4.63 -4.41 2.15
N GLN A 131 4.81 -3.29 2.84
CA GLN A 131 5.62 -2.15 2.38
C GLN A 131 6.68 -1.79 3.42
N GLY A 132 7.72 -1.11 2.93
CA GLY A 132 8.80 -0.59 3.74
C GLY A 132 10.00 -1.52 3.89
N LYS A 133 10.96 -1.08 4.68
CA LYS A 133 12.23 -1.74 4.94
C LYS A 133 12.56 -1.60 6.42
N VAL A 134 13.15 -2.64 7.00
CA VAL A 134 13.67 -2.61 8.37
C VAL A 134 15.20 -2.72 8.32
N HIS A 135 15.89 -1.83 9.02
CA HIS A 135 17.33 -1.85 9.21
C HIS A 135 17.64 -2.54 10.54
N LEU A 136 18.33 -3.68 10.47
CA LEU A 136 18.59 -4.58 11.59
C LEU A 136 20.08 -4.89 11.69
N GLU A 137 20.58 -5.05 12.91
CA GLU A 137 21.88 -5.67 13.21
C GLU A 137 21.65 -6.97 13.98
N LEU A 138 22.35 -8.04 13.58
CA LEU A 138 22.28 -9.36 14.20
C LEU A 138 23.69 -9.76 14.67
N LYS A 139 23.80 -10.26 15.91
CA LYS A 139 25.05 -10.80 16.46
C LYS A 139 24.80 -12.16 17.11
N LEU A 140 25.62 -13.15 16.78
CA LEU A 140 25.59 -14.48 17.39
C LEU A 140 26.85 -14.66 18.23
N ASN A 141 26.67 -14.79 19.54
CA ASN A 141 27.76 -14.96 20.49
C ASN A 141 27.78 -16.40 21.00
N GLU A 142 28.96 -16.97 21.20
CA GLU A 142 29.14 -18.19 21.98
C GLU A 142 29.40 -17.81 23.44
N LEU A 143 28.65 -18.41 24.35
CA LEU A 143 28.78 -18.17 25.79
C LEU A 143 29.12 -19.49 26.46
N ILE A 144 30.09 -19.47 27.38
CA ILE A 144 30.35 -20.59 28.27
C ILE A 144 29.47 -20.39 29.50
N THR A 145 28.59 -21.36 29.77
CA THR A 145 27.74 -21.36 30.96
C THR A 145 28.55 -21.68 32.21
N GLU A 146 28.00 -21.39 33.38
CA GLU A 146 28.62 -21.71 34.68
C GLU A 146 28.95 -23.21 34.84
N ASN A 147 28.26 -24.08 34.11
CA ASN A 147 28.47 -25.53 34.11
C ASN A 147 29.50 -26.00 33.07
N GLY A 148 30.18 -25.08 32.39
CA GLY A 148 31.18 -25.37 31.35
C GLY A 148 30.59 -25.77 30.00
N THR A 149 29.26 -25.72 29.82
CA THR A 149 28.64 -25.98 28.52
C THR A 149 28.70 -24.73 27.63
N VAL A 150 28.84 -24.91 26.32
CA VAL A 150 28.77 -23.80 25.36
C VAL A 150 27.32 -23.64 24.93
N CYS A 151 26.78 -22.42 25.01
CA CYS A 151 25.49 -22.06 24.43
C CYS A 151 25.65 -20.87 23.47
N GLN A 152 24.61 -20.63 22.67
CA GLN A 152 24.57 -19.52 21.72
C GLN A 152 23.61 -18.44 22.19
N GLN A 153 24.03 -17.18 22.08
CA GLN A 153 23.19 -16.00 22.31
C GLN A 153 23.01 -15.24 21.00
N LEU A 154 21.76 -15.14 20.54
CA LEU A 154 21.38 -14.27 19.43
C LEU A 154 20.95 -12.90 19.96
N VAL A 155 21.61 -11.85 19.50
CA VAL A 155 21.32 -10.46 19.81
C VAL A 155 20.76 -9.79 18.55
N VAL A 156 19.59 -9.18 18.67
CA VAL A 156 18.86 -8.53 17.56
C VAL A 156 18.66 -7.06 17.89
N HIS A 157 19.20 -6.16 17.07
CA HIS A 157 19.06 -4.72 17.21
C HIS A 157 18.21 -4.18 16.06
N ILE A 158 17.03 -3.65 16.39
CA ILE A 158 16.17 -2.98 15.42
C ILE A 158 16.55 -1.50 15.40
N MET A 159 17.18 -1.05 14.32
CA MET A 159 17.75 0.30 14.25
C MET A 159 16.78 1.33 13.69
N ALA A 160 16.12 1.03 12.57
CA ALA A 160 15.21 1.95 11.92
C ALA A 160 14.26 1.24 10.96
N CYS A 161 13.13 1.87 10.65
CA CYS A 161 12.23 1.46 9.59
C CYS A 161 12.07 2.60 8.57
N HIS A 162 11.95 2.28 7.29
CA HIS A 162 11.80 3.26 6.22
C HIS A 162 10.69 2.86 5.24
N GLY A 163 9.94 3.85 4.76
CA GLY A 163 8.91 3.64 3.74
C GLY A 163 7.76 2.72 4.18
N LEU A 164 7.47 2.68 5.48
CA LEU A 164 6.31 1.97 6.02
C LEU A 164 5.01 2.56 5.45
N PRO A 165 3.93 1.75 5.35
CA PRO A 165 2.68 2.22 4.80
C PRO A 165 2.15 3.47 5.52
N LEU A 166 1.64 4.42 4.74
CA LEU A 166 0.88 5.54 5.27
C LEU A 166 -0.56 5.11 5.55
N ILE A 167 -1.10 5.55 6.69
CA ILE A 167 -2.50 5.36 7.07
C ILE A 167 -3.17 6.71 6.96
N ASN A 168 -4.13 6.83 6.04
CA ASN A 168 -4.78 8.11 5.72
C ASN A 168 -3.77 9.24 5.46
N GLY A 169 -2.67 8.92 4.75
CA GLY A 169 -1.56 9.81 4.42
C GLY A 169 -0.70 10.28 5.60
N GLN A 170 -0.92 9.76 6.80
CA GLN A 170 -0.09 10.00 7.97
C GLN A 170 0.85 8.82 8.22
N SER A 171 1.97 9.09 8.90
CA SER A 171 2.85 8.04 9.42
C SER A 171 2.05 7.12 10.34
N CYS A 172 2.31 5.82 10.27
CA CYS A 172 1.76 4.86 11.21
C CYS A 172 2.44 4.99 12.59
N ASP A 173 1.89 4.31 13.60
CA ASP A 173 2.51 4.10 14.91
C ASP A 173 3.21 2.73 14.91
N PRO A 174 4.42 2.60 14.33
CA PRO A 174 5.04 1.30 14.16
C PRO A 174 5.54 0.74 15.49
N TYR A 175 5.35 -0.56 15.65
CA TYR A 175 6.04 -1.35 16.65
C TYR A 175 6.65 -2.58 15.97
N ALA A 176 7.67 -3.16 16.60
CA ALA A 176 8.30 -4.37 16.12
C ALA A 176 8.28 -5.44 17.22
N THR A 177 8.03 -6.67 16.83
CA THR A 177 8.10 -7.84 17.69
C THR A 177 9.20 -8.76 17.21
N VAL A 178 10.01 -9.26 18.13
CA VAL A 178 11.03 -10.28 17.85
C VAL A 178 10.57 -11.56 18.54
N SER A 179 10.34 -12.62 17.76
CA SER A 179 9.92 -13.92 18.26
C SER A 179 10.92 -14.99 17.85
N LEU A 180 11.38 -15.79 18.82
CA LEU A 180 12.15 -17.00 18.57
C LEU A 180 11.19 -18.19 18.48
N VAL A 181 11.11 -18.82 17.31
CA VAL A 181 10.29 -20.02 17.11
C VAL A 181 11.21 -21.24 17.15
N GLY A 182 11.05 -22.07 18.18
CA GLY A 182 11.77 -23.36 18.30
C GLY A 182 11.21 -24.42 17.35
N PRO A 183 11.86 -25.59 17.22
CA PRO A 183 11.31 -26.68 16.40
C PRO A 183 9.90 -27.03 16.89
N SER A 184 8.97 -27.09 15.95
CA SER A 184 7.61 -27.62 16.18
C SER A 184 7.75 -29.02 16.78
N ARG A 185 7.25 -29.22 18.00
CA ARG A 185 7.15 -30.56 18.60
C ARG A 185 6.16 -31.43 17.83
#